data_AF-A0A967HII2-F1
#
_entry.id   AF-A0A967HII2-F1
#
_cell.length_a   1.000
_cell.length_b   1.000
_cell.length_c   1.000
_cell.angle_alpha   90.00
_cell.angle_beta   90.00
_cell.angle_gamma   90.00
#
_symmetry.space_group_name_H-M   'P 1'
#
loop_
_entity.id
_entity.type
_entity.pdbx_description
1 polymer ?
#
loop_
_entity_poly.entity_id
_entity_poly.type
_entity_poly.pdbx_seq_one_letter_code
_entity_poly.pdbx_strand_id
1 'polypeptide(L)'
;MAGNNQTAEVGEALPQPFGARVANAAGTPLTNVTVNWSVESGGGTLTSPTSTTDGLGVAENRLVLGDAPGANTVRASISGTSLTATFTATATAPPPPPDTVPAAIAIVSGDGQSGAVGSTLAPLEVRVTNAAGEGIPGVEVTFTVTSGGGQLVLGPPGPTNTDGVT
;
A
#
# COMPACT_ATOMS: atom_id res chain seq x y z
N MET A 1 -18.70 2.26 18.70
CA MET A 1 -19.29 1.56 17.54
C MET A 1 -18.14 1.00 16.71
N ALA A 2 -18.32 -0.16 16.09
CA ALA A 2 -17.26 -0.83 15.34
C ALA A 2 -16.93 -0.06 14.05
N GLY A 3 -15.66 -0.09 13.64
CA GLY A 3 -15.20 0.48 12.37
C GLY A 3 -15.17 2.01 12.28
N ASN A 4 -15.33 2.78 13.35
CA ASN A 4 -15.18 4.24 13.27
C ASN A 4 -13.69 4.68 13.32
N ASN A 5 -13.39 5.88 12.80
CA ASN A 5 -12.04 6.48 12.77
C ASN A 5 -10.99 5.60 12.06
N GLN A 6 -11.41 4.95 10.98
CA GLN A 6 -10.52 4.11 10.18
C GLN A 6 -9.71 4.95 9.18
N THR A 7 -8.60 4.37 8.74
CA THR A 7 -7.71 4.94 7.72
C THR A 7 -7.47 3.92 6.62
N ALA A 8 -7.47 4.36 5.37
CA ALA A 8 -6.94 3.63 4.22
C ALA A 8 -6.47 4.64 3.17
N GLU A 9 -5.78 4.17 2.12
CA GLU A 9 -5.37 5.03 1.01
C GLU A 9 -6.58 5.55 0.23
N VAL A 10 -6.39 6.64 -0.51
CA VAL A 10 -7.40 7.15 -1.45
C VAL A 10 -7.89 6.05 -2.40
N GLY A 11 -9.20 6.00 -2.64
CA GLY A 11 -9.82 4.97 -3.50
C GLY A 11 -9.92 3.56 -2.91
N GLU A 12 -9.32 3.29 -1.74
CA GLU A 12 -9.37 1.97 -1.11
C GLU A 12 -10.60 1.78 -0.22
N ALA A 13 -11.04 0.52 -0.09
CA ALA A 13 -12.07 0.16 0.86
C ALA A 13 -11.53 0.18 2.30
N LEU A 14 -12.32 0.69 3.25
CA LEU A 14 -11.96 0.64 4.66
C LEU A 14 -11.70 -0.81 5.12
N PRO A 15 -10.69 -1.09 5.97
CA PRO A 15 -10.37 -2.46 6.39
C PRO A 15 -11.53 -3.20 7.07
N GLN A 16 -12.32 -2.49 7.88
CA GLN A 16 -13.53 -2.98 8.55
C GLN A 16 -14.77 -2.22 8.05
N PRO A 17 -15.96 -2.83 8.06
CA PRO A 17 -17.20 -2.08 7.85
C PRO A 17 -17.50 -1.15 9.04
N PHE A 18 -18.28 -0.11 8.81
CA PHE A 18 -18.99 0.61 9.87
C PHE A 18 -20.09 -0.28 10.45
N GLY A 19 -20.26 -0.27 11.77
CA GLY A 19 -21.34 -0.98 12.46
C GLY A 19 -22.22 -0.05 13.29
N ALA A 20 -23.49 0.10 12.92
CA ALA A 20 -24.50 0.87 13.66
C ALA A 20 -25.41 -0.07 14.47
N ARG A 21 -25.43 0.09 15.80
CA ARG A 21 -26.30 -0.71 16.69
C ARG A 21 -27.62 0.02 16.96
N VAL A 22 -28.74 -0.68 16.73
CA VAL A 22 -30.10 -0.23 17.01
C VAL A 22 -30.69 -1.04 18.16
N ALA A 23 -31.23 -0.33 19.15
CA ALA A 23 -31.89 -0.91 20.30
C ALA A 23 -33.09 -0.06 20.73
N ASN A 24 -34.03 -0.66 21.46
CA ASN A 24 -35.13 0.07 22.08
C ASN A 24 -34.66 0.84 23.34
N ALA A 25 -35.57 1.58 23.98
CA ALA A 25 -35.28 2.34 25.20
C ALA A 25 -34.81 1.47 26.39
N ALA A 26 -35.17 0.18 26.41
CA ALA A 26 -34.70 -0.78 27.41
C ALA A 26 -33.33 -1.39 27.07
N GLY A 27 -32.72 -1.01 25.95
CA GLY A 27 -31.42 -1.51 25.49
C GLY A 27 -31.48 -2.84 24.74
N THR A 28 -32.66 -3.42 24.54
CA THR A 28 -32.86 -4.65 23.77
C THR A 28 -32.53 -4.40 22.29
N PRO A 29 -31.66 -5.21 21.66
CA PRO A 29 -31.35 -5.06 20.24
C PRO A 29 -32.59 -5.29 19.37
N LEU A 30 -32.72 -4.50 18.31
CA LEU A 30 -33.82 -4.63 17.35
C LEU A 30 -33.27 -5.21 16.03
N THR A 31 -33.76 -6.38 15.65
CA THR A 31 -33.42 -7.06 14.38
C THR A 31 -34.30 -6.57 13.23
N ASN A 32 -33.82 -6.70 11.99
CA ASN A 32 -34.54 -6.35 10.76
C ASN A 32 -34.98 -4.88 10.66
N VAL A 33 -34.28 -3.98 11.36
CA VAL A 33 -34.46 -2.53 11.20
C VAL A 33 -33.60 -2.05 10.03
N THR A 34 -34.21 -1.38 9.06
CA THR A 34 -33.49 -0.76 7.95
C THR A 34 -32.77 0.51 8.41
N VAL A 35 -31.46 0.55 8.21
CA VAL A 35 -30.59 1.71 8.38
C VAL A 35 -30.23 2.28 7.01
N ASN A 36 -30.48 3.57 6.81
CA ASN A 36 -30.08 4.32 5.62
C ASN A 36 -28.71 4.95 5.85
N TRP A 37 -27.87 4.92 4.83
CA TRP A 37 -26.51 5.42 4.88
C TRP A 37 -26.30 6.49 3.80
N SER A 38 -25.69 7.61 4.17
CA SER A 38 -25.32 8.70 3.27
C SER A 38 -23.87 9.12 3.49
N VAL A 39 -23.16 9.39 2.41
CA VAL A 39 -21.85 10.07 2.46
C VAL A 39 -22.12 11.56 2.51
N GLU A 40 -21.69 12.21 3.60
CA GLU A 40 -21.90 13.65 3.83
C GLU A 40 -20.70 14.47 3.30
N SER A 41 -19.49 13.91 3.33
CA SER A 41 -18.27 14.56 2.84
C SER A 41 -17.18 13.55 2.47
N GLY A 42 -16.18 14.00 1.69
CA GLY A 42 -14.97 13.23 1.36
C GLY A 42 -15.04 12.44 0.04
N GLY A 43 -16.20 12.40 -0.62
CA GLY A 43 -16.34 11.85 -1.97
C GLY A 43 -16.29 10.32 -2.08
N GLY A 44 -16.24 9.60 -0.96
CA GLY A 44 -16.29 8.14 -0.95
C GLY A 44 -17.63 7.56 -1.41
N THR A 45 -17.67 6.24 -1.57
CA THR A 45 -18.86 5.49 -1.98
C THR A 45 -19.15 4.34 -1.02
N LEU A 46 -20.43 4.14 -0.70
CA LEU A 46 -20.88 3.05 0.16
C LEU A 46 -21.26 1.84 -0.68
N THR A 47 -21.05 0.64 -0.14
CA THR A 47 -21.41 -0.62 -0.83
C THR A 47 -22.91 -0.70 -1.13
N SER A 48 -23.74 -0.13 -0.25
CA SER A 48 -25.20 -0.05 -0.42
C SER A 48 -25.74 1.23 0.24
N PRO A 49 -26.83 1.85 -0.26
CA PRO A 49 -27.47 2.97 0.44
C PRO A 49 -28.21 2.55 1.72
N THR A 50 -28.50 1.26 1.89
CA THR A 50 -29.20 0.74 3.08
C THR A 50 -28.65 -0.62 3.54
N SER A 51 -28.79 -0.93 4.82
CA SER A 51 -28.60 -2.29 5.36
C SER A 51 -29.56 -2.56 6.52
N THR A 52 -29.78 -3.82 6.85
CA THR A 52 -30.70 -4.25 7.92
C THR A 52 -29.94 -4.74 9.13
N THR A 53 -30.45 -4.46 10.33
CA THR A 53 -29.86 -4.96 11.56
C THR A 53 -29.99 -6.47 11.73
N ASP A 54 -28.93 -7.11 12.21
CA ASP A 54 -28.89 -8.53 12.55
C ASP A 54 -29.54 -8.85 13.92
N GLY A 55 -29.38 -10.09 14.39
CA GLY A 55 -29.89 -10.53 15.69
C GLY A 55 -29.26 -9.84 16.91
N LEU A 56 -28.12 -9.17 16.75
CA LEU A 56 -27.48 -8.33 17.77
C LEU A 56 -27.88 -6.85 17.62
N GLY A 57 -28.77 -6.56 16.68
CA GLY A 57 -29.23 -5.22 16.36
C GLY A 57 -28.19 -4.40 15.60
N VAL A 58 -27.21 -5.01 14.95
CA VAL A 58 -26.14 -4.30 14.24
C VAL A 58 -26.41 -4.31 12.74
N ALA A 59 -26.41 -3.13 12.13
CA ALA A 59 -26.40 -2.94 10.68
C ALA A 59 -25.00 -2.53 10.25
N GLU A 60 -24.46 -3.16 9.22
CA GLU A 60 -23.12 -2.89 8.72
C GLU A 60 -23.14 -2.28 7.32
N ASN A 61 -22.12 -1.48 7.01
CA ASN A 61 -21.87 -0.98 5.66
C ASN A 61 -20.39 -0.65 5.49
N ARG A 62 -19.86 -0.78 4.27
CA ARG A 62 -18.44 -0.51 3.98
C ARG A 62 -18.31 0.67 3.03
N LEU A 63 -17.39 1.57 3.38
CA LEU A 63 -17.01 2.73 2.60
C LEU A 63 -15.76 2.42 1.77
N VAL A 64 -15.79 2.79 0.50
CA VAL A 64 -14.62 3.03 -0.34
C VAL A 64 -14.30 4.52 -0.28
N LEU A 65 -13.07 4.87 0.08
CA LEU A 65 -12.67 6.25 0.28
C LEU A 65 -12.61 7.03 -1.04
N GLY A 66 -12.79 8.35 -0.95
CA GLY A 66 -12.65 9.24 -2.10
C GLY A 66 -11.25 9.27 -2.70
N ASP A 67 -11.11 9.98 -3.80
CA ASP A 67 -9.87 10.13 -4.60
C ASP A 67 -8.89 11.17 -4.04
N ALA A 68 -9.32 11.99 -3.08
CA ALA A 68 -8.50 12.99 -2.41
C ALA A 68 -8.18 12.60 -0.95
N PRO A 69 -6.93 12.81 -0.49
CA PRO A 69 -6.60 12.63 0.92
C PRO A 69 -7.43 13.56 1.81
N GLY A 70 -7.90 13.06 2.94
CA GLY A 70 -8.69 13.84 3.90
C GLY A 70 -9.83 13.08 4.56
N ALA A 71 -10.62 13.82 5.33
CA ALA A 71 -11.72 13.26 6.12
C ALA A 71 -12.94 12.90 5.25
N ASN A 72 -13.48 11.72 5.50
CA ASN A 72 -14.73 11.21 4.97
C ASN A 72 -15.74 11.10 6.11
N THR A 73 -16.96 11.59 5.88
CA THR A 73 -18.04 11.56 6.87
C THR A 73 -19.22 10.79 6.30
N VAL A 74 -19.71 9.81 7.05
CA VAL A 74 -20.87 8.99 6.70
C VAL A 74 -21.91 9.10 7.80
N ARG A 75 -23.18 9.25 7.43
CA ARG A 75 -24.30 9.29 8.35
C ARG A 75 -25.16 8.04 8.19
N ALA A 76 -25.46 7.38 9.30
CA ALA A 76 -26.47 6.34 9.41
C ALA A 76 -27.76 6.94 10.01
N SER A 77 -28.92 6.57 9.49
CA SER A 77 -30.22 7.08 9.96
C SER A 77 -31.34 6.06 9.80
N ILE A 78 -32.38 6.17 10.64
CA ILE A 78 -33.59 5.31 10.56
C ILE A 78 -34.77 6.17 10.14
N SER A 79 -35.41 5.81 9.01
CA SER A 79 -36.55 6.54 8.45
C SER A 79 -37.71 6.64 9.46
N GLY A 80 -38.36 7.80 9.52
CA GLY A 80 -39.47 8.05 10.46
C GLY A 80 -39.03 8.33 11.90
N THR A 81 -37.72 8.48 12.16
CA THR A 81 -37.17 8.84 13.47
C THR A 81 -36.16 9.99 13.35
N SER A 82 -35.75 10.57 14.48
CA SER A 82 -34.63 11.52 14.57
C SER A 82 -33.29 10.82 14.87
N LEU A 83 -33.25 9.48 14.91
CA LEU A 83 -32.07 8.72 15.33
C LEU A 83 -31.04 8.66 14.20
N THR A 84 -29.82 9.11 14.52
CA THR A 84 -28.70 9.13 13.58
C THR A 84 -27.39 8.79 14.29
N ALA A 85 -26.45 8.21 13.54
CA ALA A 85 -25.06 8.07 13.96
C ALA A 85 -24.13 8.59 12.86
N THR A 86 -23.00 9.17 13.26
CA THR A 86 -21.98 9.67 12.32
C THR A 86 -20.72 8.84 12.46
N PHE A 87 -20.16 8.46 11.31
CA PHE A 87 -18.90 7.77 11.17
C PHE A 87 -17.91 8.66 10.43
N THR A 88 -16.66 8.60 10.84
CA THR A 88 -15.54 9.32 10.27
C THR A 88 -14.47 8.31 9.83
N ALA A 89 -13.86 8.59 8.70
CA ALA A 89 -12.68 7.90 8.22
C ALA A 89 -11.73 8.87 7.54
N THR A 90 -10.47 8.50 7.37
CA THR A 90 -9.46 9.36 6.76
C THR A 90 -8.80 8.64 5.58
N ALA A 91 -8.86 9.27 4.40
CA ALA A 91 -8.08 8.88 3.24
C ALA A 91 -6.66 9.42 3.37
N THR A 92 -5.67 8.53 3.27
CA THR A 92 -4.25 8.89 3.24
C THR A 92 -3.76 8.97 1.80
N ALA A 93 -2.80 9.85 1.54
CA ALA A 93 -2.09 9.83 0.26
C ALA A 93 -1.36 8.49 0.08
N PRO A 94 -1.23 8.01 -1.17
CA PRO A 94 -0.36 6.88 -1.43
C PRO A 94 1.09 7.25 -1.08
N PRO A 95 1.95 6.27 -0.75
CA PRO A 95 3.36 6.53 -0.56
C PRO A 95 3.97 7.13 -1.84
N PRO A 96 5.01 7.98 -1.72
CA PRO A 96 5.72 8.46 -2.89
C PRO A 96 6.35 7.29 -3.66
N PRO A 97 6.54 7.42 -4.99
CA PRO A 97 7.25 6.40 -5.75
C PRO A 97 8.71 6.25 -5.25
N PRO A 98 9.31 5.05 -5.36
CA PRO A 98 10.71 4.84 -5.00
C PRO A 98 11.64 5.79 -5.77
N ASP A 99 12.71 6.26 -5.12
CA ASP A 99 13.75 7.02 -5.80
C ASP A 99 14.64 6.08 -6.62
N THR A 100 14.55 6.20 -7.94
CA THR A 100 15.27 5.38 -8.91
C THR A 100 16.48 6.08 -9.52
N VAL A 101 16.96 7.20 -8.95
CA VAL A 101 18.13 7.92 -9.45
C VAL A 101 19.41 7.33 -8.85
N PRO A 102 20.33 6.74 -9.66
CA PRO A 102 21.60 6.25 -9.16
C PRO A 102 22.47 7.37 -8.58
N ALA A 103 23.01 7.16 -7.37
CA ALA A 103 23.91 8.10 -6.70
C ALA A 103 25.26 7.47 -6.33
N ALA A 104 25.31 6.16 -6.10
CA ALA A 104 26.55 5.45 -5.78
C ALA A 104 26.58 4.05 -6.39
N ILE A 105 27.80 3.56 -6.63
CA ILE A 105 28.11 2.19 -7.02
C ILE A 105 29.19 1.65 -6.09
N ALA A 106 29.00 0.44 -5.56
CA ALA A 106 29.95 -0.21 -4.66
C ALA A 106 30.25 -1.63 -5.13
N ILE A 107 31.48 -2.10 -4.87
CA ILE A 107 31.87 -3.49 -5.10
C ILE A 107 31.16 -4.37 -4.06
N VAL A 108 30.52 -5.44 -4.52
CA VAL A 108 29.94 -6.48 -3.66
C VAL A 108 30.89 -7.65 -3.58
N SER A 109 31.35 -8.16 -4.73
CA SER A 109 32.27 -9.30 -4.80
C SER A 109 33.11 -9.30 -6.07
N GLY A 110 34.11 -10.18 -6.11
CA GLY A 110 34.94 -10.40 -7.29
C GLY A 110 36.12 -9.43 -7.46
N ASP A 111 36.36 -8.53 -6.51
CA ASP A 111 37.56 -7.69 -6.51
C ASP A 111 38.82 -8.46 -6.07
N GLY A 112 39.98 -8.06 -6.59
CA GLY A 112 41.28 -8.62 -6.21
C GLY A 112 41.51 -10.09 -6.60
N GLN A 113 40.73 -10.61 -7.55
CA GLN A 113 40.82 -12.00 -7.96
C GLN A 113 42.15 -12.32 -8.68
N SER A 114 42.64 -13.54 -8.48
CA SER A 114 43.83 -14.06 -9.16
C SER A 114 43.59 -15.50 -9.62
N GLY A 115 44.27 -15.90 -10.69
CA GLY A 115 44.11 -17.22 -11.31
C GLY A 115 45.21 -17.49 -12.32
N ALA A 116 45.25 -18.72 -12.82
CA ALA A 116 46.17 -19.10 -13.89
C ALA A 116 45.77 -18.44 -15.22
N VAL A 117 46.73 -18.29 -16.14
CA VAL A 117 46.44 -17.76 -17.47
C VAL A 117 45.41 -18.66 -18.17
N GLY A 118 44.31 -18.06 -18.63
CA GLY A 118 43.22 -18.75 -19.32
C GLY A 118 42.16 -19.38 -18.40
N SER A 119 42.29 -19.30 -17.07
CA SER A 119 41.23 -19.75 -16.16
C SER A 119 40.16 -18.68 -15.98
N THR A 120 38.89 -19.09 -15.94
CA THR A 120 37.76 -18.23 -15.56
C THR A 120 37.83 -17.90 -14.07
N LEU A 121 37.67 -16.62 -13.74
CA LEU A 121 37.57 -16.13 -12.37
C LEU A 121 36.11 -16.16 -11.90
N ALA A 122 35.88 -15.99 -10.60
CA ALA A 122 34.53 -15.80 -10.08
C ALA A 122 33.90 -14.51 -10.65
N PRO A 123 32.56 -14.40 -10.66
CA PRO A 123 31.86 -13.22 -11.14
C PRO A 123 32.29 -11.93 -10.42
N LEU A 124 32.17 -10.81 -11.12
CA LEU A 124 32.22 -9.47 -10.53
C LEU A 124 30.79 -9.08 -10.18
N GLU A 125 30.57 -8.62 -8.95
CA GLU A 125 29.26 -8.11 -8.54
C GLU A 125 29.40 -6.70 -7.98
N VAL A 126 28.46 -5.84 -8.36
CA VAL A 126 28.36 -4.46 -7.85
C VAL A 126 26.96 -4.15 -7.38
N ARG A 127 26.84 -3.19 -6.47
CA ARG A 127 25.57 -2.68 -5.97
C ARG A 127 25.41 -1.22 -6.35
N VAL A 128 24.30 -0.89 -7.01
CA VAL A 128 23.90 0.48 -7.33
C VAL A 128 22.86 0.94 -6.34
N THR A 129 23.10 2.10 -5.71
CA THR A 129 22.18 2.69 -4.74
C THR A 129 21.79 4.13 -5.06
N ASN A 130 20.62 4.54 -4.60
CA ASN A 130 20.16 5.94 -4.62
C ASN A 130 20.87 6.76 -3.52
N ALA A 131 20.53 8.05 -3.43
CA ALA A 131 21.13 8.97 -2.45
C ALA A 131 20.81 8.60 -1.00
N ALA A 132 19.73 7.84 -0.76
CA ALA A 132 19.35 7.32 0.54
C ALA A 132 20.07 6.00 0.91
N GLY A 133 20.84 5.41 0.00
CA GLY A 133 21.55 4.14 0.20
C GLY A 133 20.70 2.89 -0.09
N GLU A 134 19.51 3.06 -0.68
CA GLU A 134 18.63 1.97 -1.08
C GLU A 134 19.04 1.42 -2.44
N GLY A 135 18.88 0.12 -2.65
CA GLY A 135 19.18 -0.54 -3.92
C GLY A 135 18.20 -0.11 -5.01
N ILE A 136 18.71 0.12 -6.23
CA ILE A 136 17.86 0.48 -7.36
C ILE A 136 17.79 -0.72 -8.32
N PRO A 137 16.61 -1.33 -8.55
CA PRO A 137 16.44 -2.36 -9.57
C PRO A 137 16.42 -1.79 -11.00
N GLY A 138 16.77 -2.61 -11.98
CA GLY A 138 16.64 -2.26 -13.39
C GLY A 138 17.79 -1.45 -13.98
N VAL A 139 18.83 -1.12 -13.18
CA VAL A 139 19.97 -0.36 -13.66
C VAL A 139 20.87 -1.26 -14.48
N GLU A 140 21.12 -0.89 -15.74
CA GLU A 140 22.12 -1.57 -16.58
C GLU A 140 23.53 -1.22 -16.11
N VAL A 141 24.32 -2.24 -15.79
CA VAL A 141 25.74 -2.11 -15.46
C VAL A 141 26.55 -2.72 -16.58
N THR A 142 27.65 -2.07 -16.97
CA THR A 142 28.59 -2.62 -17.94
C THR A 142 29.97 -2.70 -17.32
N PHE A 143 30.55 -3.91 -17.27
CA PHE A 143 31.96 -4.06 -16.97
C PHE A 143 32.79 -3.92 -18.25
N THR A 144 33.98 -3.34 -18.13
CA THR A 144 34.96 -3.25 -19.22
C THR A 144 36.35 -3.56 -18.71
N VAL A 145 37.15 -4.26 -19.51
CA VAL A 145 38.56 -4.52 -19.20
C VAL A 145 39.37 -3.29 -19.60
N THR A 146 39.94 -2.59 -18.63
CA THR A 146 40.69 -1.34 -18.85
C THR A 146 42.20 -1.56 -19.02
N SER A 147 42.72 -2.74 -18.62
CA SER A 147 44.13 -3.12 -18.74
C SER A 147 44.31 -4.63 -18.73
N GLY A 148 45.40 -5.12 -19.33
CA GLY A 148 45.73 -6.55 -19.42
C GLY A 148 45.03 -7.28 -20.58
N GLY A 149 45.20 -8.60 -20.65
CA GLY A 149 44.65 -9.47 -21.71
C GLY A 149 43.39 -10.26 -21.30
N GLY A 150 42.74 -9.87 -20.20
CA GLY A 150 41.54 -10.54 -19.71
C GLY A 150 40.34 -10.34 -20.65
N GLN A 151 39.36 -11.25 -20.56
CA GLN A 151 38.09 -11.15 -21.29
C GLN A 151 36.94 -11.37 -20.32
N LEU A 152 35.83 -10.65 -20.50
CA LEU A 152 34.59 -10.92 -19.78
C LEU A 152 33.95 -12.16 -20.40
N VAL A 153 33.83 -13.22 -19.60
CA VAL A 153 33.23 -14.50 -20.00
C VAL A 153 31.84 -14.54 -19.36
N LEU A 154 30.80 -14.60 -20.20
CA LEU A 154 29.37 -14.29 -19.94
C LEU A 154 29.03 -12.81 -20.21
N GLY A 155 27.85 -12.57 -20.79
CA GLY A 155 27.41 -11.30 -21.39
C GLY A 155 27.46 -10.10 -20.42
N PRO A 156 27.23 -8.86 -20.93
CA PRO A 156 27.20 -7.68 -20.07
C PRO A 156 26.25 -7.92 -18.89
N PRO A 157 26.56 -7.40 -17.69
CA PRO A 157 25.70 -7.56 -16.52
C PRO A 157 24.25 -7.26 -16.87
N GLY A 158 23.35 -8.08 -16.34
CA GLY A 158 21.93 -7.82 -16.46
C GLY A 158 21.52 -6.57 -15.68
N PRO A 159 20.26 -6.12 -15.81
CA PRO A 159 19.71 -5.12 -14.92
C PRO A 159 19.86 -5.57 -13.45
N THR A 160 20.14 -4.62 -12.56
CA THR A 160 20.18 -4.86 -11.12
C THR A 160 18.87 -5.42 -10.56
N ASN A 161 18.96 -6.25 -9.51
CA ASN A 161 17.79 -6.75 -8.78
C ASN A 161 17.25 -5.72 -7.77
N THR A 162 16.27 -6.09 -6.94
CA THR A 162 15.65 -5.21 -5.93
C THR A 162 16.61 -4.67 -4.88
N ASP A 163 17.74 -5.34 -4.66
CA ASP A 163 18.80 -4.88 -3.74
C ASP A 163 19.83 -3.98 -4.45
N GLY A 164 19.66 -3.76 -5.76
CA GLY A 164 20.58 -3.00 -6.59
C GLY A 164 21.79 -3.80 -7.07
N VAL A 165 21.78 -5.13 -6.96
CA VAL A 165 22.95 -5.99 -7.27
C VAL A 165 22.83 -6.61 -8.67
N THR A 166 23.96 -6.71 -9.39
CA THR A 166 24.15 -7.42 -10.67
C THR A 166 25.55 -7.98 -10.78
#